data_AF-A0A831T4H4-F1
#
_entry.id   AF-A0A831T4H4-F1
#
_cell.length_a   1.000
_cell.length_b   1.000
_cell.length_c   1.000
_cell.angle_alpha   90.00
_cell.angle_beta   90.00
_cell.angle_gamma   90.00
#
_symmetry.space_group_name_H-M   'P 1'
#
loop_
_entity.id
_entity.type
_entity.pdbx_description
1 polymer ?
#
loop_
_entity_poly.entity_id
_entity_poly.type
_entity_poly.pdbx_seq_one_letter_code
_entity_poly.pdbx_strand_id
1 'polypeptide(L)'
;MNALASPEVGKFVDEHFVAAFQKVGTFVVNNGQKQGGNVATYFCAPDGRVLHVVAGPVDASTFLREAQWVVRSAEKAIDESQKTGKQFKVLMREYHAAKLREESGLSVEPVTFDYVPPDDSSALTYRDPTGRPLAPVLPPPPVEGPDVTLGAREFDARQANVAKAPGAAMVLDKAGRRCGVLGNQGRADMLMAAHAMQPIEKVYGSVFEGILGEKVSTQPVQVITPFSWRPEGKRGTLLNSKSPR
;
A
#
# COMPACT_ATOMS: atom_id res chain seq x y z
N MET A 1 -15.23 -11.77 -7.50
CA MET A 1 -16.27 -11.19 -6.61
C MET A 1 -15.59 -10.10 -5.78
N ASN A 2 -16.16 -8.90 -5.64
CA ASN A 2 -15.55 -7.81 -4.87
C ASN A 2 -15.47 -8.19 -3.38
N ALA A 3 -14.32 -8.01 -2.73
CA ALA A 3 -14.13 -8.35 -1.31
C ALA A 3 -15.19 -7.72 -0.39
N LEU A 4 -15.53 -6.45 -0.66
CA LEU A 4 -16.48 -5.68 0.15
C LEU A 4 -17.96 -6.07 -0.07
N ALA A 5 -18.25 -6.95 -1.03
CA ALA A 5 -19.60 -7.49 -1.24
C ALA A 5 -19.87 -8.74 -0.38
N SER A 6 -18.86 -9.25 0.35
CA SER A 6 -19.03 -10.40 1.24
C SER A 6 -19.73 -9.98 2.55
N PRO A 7 -20.84 -10.62 2.94
CA PRO A 7 -21.50 -10.36 4.23
C PRO A 7 -20.59 -10.61 5.43
N GLU A 8 -19.69 -11.60 5.33
CA GLU A 8 -18.74 -11.92 6.40
C GLU A 8 -17.71 -10.82 6.59
N VAL A 9 -17.17 -10.28 5.49
CA VAL A 9 -16.29 -9.10 5.52
C VAL A 9 -17.04 -7.91 6.08
N GLY A 10 -18.26 -7.67 5.62
CA GLY A 10 -19.09 -6.57 6.10
C GLY A 10 -19.31 -6.61 7.61
N LYS A 11 -19.70 -7.78 8.14
CA LYS A 11 -19.91 -7.97 9.58
C LYS A 11 -18.64 -7.72 10.39
N PHE A 12 -17.51 -8.28 9.96
CA PHE A 12 -16.25 -8.13 10.68
C PHE A 12 -15.75 -6.67 10.66
N VAL A 13 -15.86 -6.01 9.50
CA VAL A 13 -15.42 -4.61 9.37
C VAL A 13 -16.29 -3.68 10.21
N ASP A 14 -17.61 -3.88 10.23
CA ASP A 14 -18.55 -3.08 11.02
C ASP A 14 -18.31 -3.21 12.53
N GLU A 15 -17.91 -4.40 12.99
CA GLU A 15 -17.64 -4.67 14.41
C GLU A 15 -16.34 -4.00 14.91
N HIS A 16 -15.30 -3.93 14.06
CA HIS A 16 -13.96 -3.53 14.49
C HIS A 16 -13.46 -2.18 13.92
N PHE A 17 -14.07 -1.66 12.86
CA PHE A 17 -13.55 -0.50 12.12
C PHE A 17 -14.62 0.50 11.72
N VAL A 18 -14.20 1.76 11.60
CA VAL A 18 -14.97 2.79 10.87
C VAL A 18 -14.38 2.92 9.47
N ALA A 19 -15.16 2.56 8.46
CA ALA A 19 -14.71 2.60 7.07
C ALA A 19 -14.93 3.99 6.45
N ALA A 20 -13.87 4.55 5.87
CA ALA A 20 -13.92 5.71 5.00
C ALA A 20 -13.20 5.40 3.68
N PHE A 21 -13.61 6.03 2.59
CA PHE A 21 -12.94 5.88 1.31
C PHE A 21 -12.64 7.24 0.69
N GLN A 22 -11.47 7.34 0.06
CA GLN A 22 -11.09 8.50 -0.73
C GLN A 22 -10.70 8.02 -2.13
N LYS A 23 -11.29 8.64 -3.15
CA LYS A 23 -10.88 8.41 -4.53
C LYS A 23 -9.66 9.27 -4.83
N VAL A 24 -8.55 8.61 -5.12
CA VAL A 24 -7.26 9.22 -5.40
C VAL A 24 -6.81 8.79 -6.80
N GLY A 25 -6.80 9.73 -7.74
CA GLY A 25 -6.38 9.49 -9.12
C GLY A 25 -7.48 9.21 -10.14
N THR A 26 -7.06 9.21 -11.40
CA THR A 26 -7.90 9.08 -12.58
C THR A 26 -7.68 7.72 -13.22
N PHE A 27 -8.75 6.96 -13.48
CA PHE A 27 -8.68 5.81 -14.38
C PHE A 27 -9.03 6.26 -15.80
N VAL A 28 -8.37 5.68 -16.79
CA VAL A 28 -8.68 5.87 -18.21
C VAL A 28 -9.35 4.58 -18.68
N VAL A 29 -10.45 4.69 -19.41
CA VAL A 29 -11.02 3.54 -20.12
C VAL A 29 -10.56 3.64 -21.57
N ASN A 30 -9.66 2.76 -21.99
CA ASN A 30 -9.17 2.70 -23.36
C ASN A 30 -9.70 1.40 -24.01
N ASN A 31 -10.47 1.52 -25.09
CA ASN A 31 -11.09 0.39 -25.81
C ASN A 31 -11.89 -0.59 -24.91
N GLY A 32 -12.62 -0.06 -23.92
CA GLY A 32 -13.40 -0.87 -22.98
C GLY A 32 -12.59 -1.56 -21.87
N GLN A 33 -11.26 -1.41 -21.87
CA GLN A 33 -10.41 -1.84 -20.76
C GLN A 33 -10.11 -0.66 -19.84
N LYS A 34 -10.40 -0.85 -18.53
CA LYS A 34 -10.06 0.10 -17.48
C LYS A 34 -8.56 0.03 -17.20
N GLN A 35 -7.84 1.10 -17.50
CA GLN A 35 -6.46 1.32 -17.09
C GLN A 35 -6.46 2.24 -15.86
N GLY A 36 -5.93 1.73 -14.75
CA GLY A 36 -5.90 2.43 -13.45
C GLY A 36 -7.09 2.13 -12.54
N GLY A 37 -7.05 2.70 -11.33
CA GLY A 37 -8.04 2.46 -10.28
C GLY A 37 -7.69 1.26 -9.43
N ASN A 38 -6.39 1.11 -9.10
CA ASN A 38 -5.99 0.30 -7.97
C ASN A 38 -6.64 0.84 -6.69
N VAL A 39 -6.78 -0.07 -5.74
CA VAL A 39 -7.28 0.23 -4.41
C VAL A 39 -6.19 -0.16 -3.42
N ALA A 40 -6.00 0.66 -2.40
CA ALA A 40 -5.24 0.28 -1.22
C ALA A 40 -6.12 0.50 -0.01
N THR A 41 -6.08 -0.43 0.94
CA THR A 41 -6.78 -0.30 2.22
C THR A 41 -5.75 -0.05 3.30
N TYR A 42 -5.95 0.99 4.10
CA TYR A 42 -5.09 1.32 5.23
C TYR A 42 -5.87 1.10 6.52
N PHE A 43 -5.37 0.23 7.39
CA PHE A 43 -5.88 0.08 8.74
C PHE A 43 -5.15 1.06 9.63
N CYS A 44 -5.89 2.01 10.22
CA CYS A 44 -5.31 3.14 10.93
C CYS A 44 -5.79 3.20 12.38
N ALA A 45 -4.95 3.77 13.24
CA ALA A 45 -5.34 4.22 14.56
C ALA A 45 -6.23 5.47 14.43
N PRO A 46 -6.98 5.84 15.49
CA PRO A 46 -7.86 7.02 15.44
C PRO A 46 -7.16 8.33 15.09
N ASP A 47 -5.83 8.41 15.26
CA ASP A 47 -5.01 9.58 14.94
C ASP A 47 -4.36 9.52 13.54
N GLY A 48 -4.75 8.56 12.69
CA GLY A 48 -4.28 8.47 11.29
C GLY A 48 -2.93 7.76 11.11
N ARG A 49 -2.35 7.20 12.18
CA ARG A 49 -1.16 6.34 12.06
C ARG A 49 -1.54 4.97 11.51
N VAL A 50 -0.77 4.49 10.53
CA VAL A 50 -1.06 3.24 9.82
C VAL A 50 -0.54 2.03 10.61
N LEU A 51 -1.43 1.07 10.91
CA LEU A 51 -1.08 -0.21 11.53
C LEU A 51 -0.78 -1.29 10.48
N HIS A 52 -1.56 -1.33 9.39
CA HIS A 52 -1.43 -2.32 8.32
C HIS A 52 -1.93 -1.77 6.98
N VAL A 53 -1.48 -2.34 5.88
CA VAL A 53 -1.89 -2.00 4.53
C VAL A 53 -2.17 -3.24 3.69
N VAL A 54 -3.28 -3.21 2.96
CA VAL A 54 -3.56 -4.14 1.85
C VAL A 54 -3.33 -3.40 0.53
N ALA A 55 -2.30 -3.82 -0.20
CA ALA A 55 -1.87 -3.15 -1.43
C ALA A 55 -2.47 -3.83 -2.67
N GLY A 56 -3.50 -3.20 -3.26
CA GLY A 56 -4.14 -3.65 -4.48
C GLY A 56 -5.49 -4.33 -4.22
N PRO A 57 -6.20 -4.69 -5.30
CA PRO A 57 -7.44 -5.46 -5.19
C PRO A 57 -7.14 -6.88 -4.71
N VAL A 58 -7.92 -7.34 -3.73
CA VAL A 58 -7.86 -8.70 -3.18
C VAL A 58 -9.26 -9.32 -3.16
N ASP A 59 -9.33 -10.65 -3.06
CA ASP A 59 -10.59 -11.36 -2.83
C ASP A 59 -11.07 -11.22 -1.37
N ALA A 60 -12.32 -11.61 -1.10
CA ALA A 60 -12.94 -11.47 0.22
C ALA A 60 -12.19 -12.24 1.32
N SER A 61 -11.69 -13.45 1.02
CA SER A 61 -11.01 -14.29 2.01
C SER A 61 -9.65 -13.71 2.38
N THR A 62 -8.92 -13.19 1.38
CA THR A 62 -7.67 -12.47 1.60
C THR A 62 -7.92 -11.21 2.42
N PHE A 63 -8.91 -10.38 2.04
CA PHE A 63 -9.23 -9.17 2.80
C PHE A 63 -9.58 -9.47 4.27
N LEU A 64 -10.45 -10.45 4.51
CA LEU A 64 -10.85 -10.85 5.85
C LEU A 64 -9.66 -11.33 6.68
N ARG A 65 -8.78 -12.15 6.10
CA ARG A 65 -7.57 -12.63 6.76
C ARG A 65 -6.68 -11.46 7.20
N GLU A 66 -6.47 -10.48 6.33
CA GLU A 66 -5.64 -9.30 6.64
C GLU A 66 -6.29 -8.39 7.68
N ALA A 67 -7.61 -8.18 7.61
CA ALA A 67 -8.38 -7.43 8.61
C ALA A 67 -8.32 -8.10 9.99
N GLN A 68 -8.51 -9.42 10.05
CA GLN A 68 -8.38 -10.17 11.29
C GLN A 68 -6.95 -10.16 11.83
N TRP A 69 -5.96 -10.24 10.94
CA TRP A 69 -4.56 -10.16 11.35
C TRP A 69 -4.26 -8.84 12.05
N VAL A 70 -4.66 -7.70 11.49
CA VAL A 70 -4.38 -6.40 12.12
C VAL A 70 -5.09 -6.23 13.47
N VAL A 71 -6.33 -6.71 13.63
CA VAL A 71 -7.04 -6.68 14.92
C VAL A 71 -6.29 -7.51 15.97
N ARG A 72 -6.01 -8.79 15.66
CA ARG A 72 -5.30 -9.68 16.60
C ARG A 72 -3.90 -9.17 16.95
N SER A 73 -3.18 -8.64 15.96
CA SER A 73 -1.86 -8.05 16.14
C SER A 73 -1.93 -6.81 17.03
N ALA A 74 -2.91 -5.94 16.82
CA ALA A 74 -3.08 -4.74 17.64
C ALA A 74 -3.47 -5.09 19.08
N GLU A 75 -4.40 -6.03 19.30
CA GLU A 75 -4.78 -6.51 20.63
C GLU A 75 -3.58 -7.08 21.37
N LYS A 76 -2.85 -7.99 20.72
CA LYS A 76 -1.63 -8.59 21.28
C LYS A 76 -0.57 -7.52 21.60
N ALA A 77 -0.35 -6.57 20.69
CA ALA A 77 0.60 -5.48 20.92
C ALA A 77 0.16 -4.54 22.05
N ILE A 78 -1.14 -4.30 22.25
CA ILE A 78 -1.66 -3.52 23.39
C ILE A 78 -1.29 -4.21 24.70
N ASP A 79 -1.51 -5.53 24.78
CA ASP A 79 -1.22 -6.32 25.97
C ASP A 79 0.28 -6.38 26.28
N GLU A 80 1.10 -6.62 25.26
CA GLU A 80 2.57 -6.77 25.39
C GLU A 80 3.30 -5.43 25.56
N SER A 81 2.72 -4.31 25.08
CA SER A 81 3.40 -3.01 25.09
C SER A 81 3.46 -2.32 26.46
N GLN A 82 2.85 -2.91 27.50
CA GLN A 82 2.74 -2.30 28.83
C GLN A 82 2.17 -0.86 28.76
N LYS A 83 1.26 -0.59 27.82
CA LYS A 83 0.65 0.73 27.54
C LYS A 83 1.64 1.80 27.05
N THR A 84 2.80 1.42 26.55
CA THR A 84 3.79 2.35 26.00
C THR A 84 3.72 2.39 24.47
N GLY A 85 3.40 3.55 23.89
CA GLY A 85 3.30 3.71 22.44
C GLY A 85 4.60 3.42 21.66
N LYS A 86 5.77 3.59 22.29
CA LYS A 86 7.07 3.20 21.70
C LYS A 86 7.17 1.68 21.54
N GLN A 87 6.82 0.92 22.57
CA GLN A 87 6.87 -0.54 22.53
C GLN A 87 5.82 -1.09 21.57
N PHE A 88 4.60 -0.52 21.56
CA PHE A 88 3.57 -0.90 20.60
C PHE A 88 4.06 -0.78 19.15
N LYS A 89 4.77 0.30 18.83
CA LYS A 89 5.37 0.51 17.50
C LYS A 89 6.41 -0.55 17.15
N VAL A 90 7.30 -0.87 18.10
CA VAL A 90 8.31 -1.91 17.92
C VAL A 90 7.65 -3.26 17.62
N LEU A 91 6.66 -3.63 18.43
CA LEU A 91 5.91 -4.88 18.27
C LEU A 91 5.19 -4.96 16.92
N MET A 92 4.50 -3.90 16.49
CA MET A 92 3.84 -3.90 15.18
C MET A 92 4.83 -4.12 14.03
N ARG A 93 6.01 -3.49 14.09
CA ARG A 93 7.08 -3.67 13.09
C ARG A 93 7.67 -5.09 13.11
N GLU A 94 7.88 -5.64 14.30
CA GLU A 94 8.30 -7.03 14.47
C GLU A 94 7.27 -8.02 13.93
N TYR A 95 5.98 -7.78 14.17
CA TYR A 95 4.90 -8.63 13.67
C TYR A 95 4.81 -8.62 12.14
N HIS A 96 5.06 -7.49 11.48
CA HIS A 96 5.17 -7.44 10.02
C HIS A 96 6.39 -8.20 9.51
N ALA A 97 7.55 -8.05 10.16
CA ALA A 97 8.75 -8.82 9.80
C ALA A 97 8.52 -10.33 9.95
N ALA A 98 7.83 -10.75 11.01
CA ALA A 98 7.44 -12.14 11.24
C ALA A 98 6.45 -12.63 10.18
N LYS A 99 5.39 -11.87 9.89
CA LYS A 99 4.41 -12.20 8.83
C LYS A 99 5.10 -12.35 7.47
N LEU A 100 5.99 -11.43 7.11
CA LEU A 100 6.74 -11.50 5.85
C LEU A 100 7.57 -12.79 5.77
N ARG A 101 8.27 -13.12 6.86
CA ARG A 101 9.07 -14.33 6.97
C ARG A 101 8.23 -15.59 6.84
N GLU A 102 7.08 -15.64 7.52
CA GLU A 102 6.15 -16.77 7.45
C GLU A 102 5.56 -16.95 6.05
N GLU A 103 5.17 -15.88 5.37
CA GLU A 103 4.47 -15.99 4.08
C GLU A 103 5.42 -16.14 2.88
N SER A 104 6.55 -15.44 2.90
CA SER A 104 7.47 -15.41 1.76
C SER A 104 8.75 -16.23 1.98
N GLY A 105 9.11 -16.51 3.23
CA GLY A 105 10.41 -17.07 3.59
C GLY A 105 11.56 -16.08 3.50
N LEU A 106 11.30 -14.79 3.31
CA LEU A 106 12.32 -13.73 3.34
C LEU A 106 12.33 -13.04 4.71
N SER A 107 13.53 -12.79 5.24
CA SER A 107 13.71 -12.06 6.50
C SER A 107 14.10 -10.60 6.27
N VAL A 108 13.59 -9.73 7.12
CA VAL A 108 13.95 -8.31 7.20
C VAL A 108 14.21 -7.95 8.66
N GLU A 109 15.15 -7.05 8.89
CA GLU A 109 15.33 -6.45 10.21
C GLU A 109 14.28 -5.34 10.40
N PRO A 110 13.40 -5.45 11.42
CA PRO A 110 12.43 -4.40 11.69
C PRO A 110 13.15 -3.14 12.17
N VAL A 111 12.80 -1.99 11.60
CA VAL A 111 13.40 -0.72 12.01
C VAL A 111 12.67 -0.24 13.26
N THR A 112 13.28 -0.35 14.44
CA THR A 112 12.57 -0.09 15.71
C THR A 112 12.53 1.38 16.15
N PHE A 113 13.22 2.27 15.43
CA PHE A 113 13.26 3.71 15.70
C PHE A 113 12.74 4.51 14.51
N ASP A 114 12.28 5.74 14.76
CA ASP A 114 11.95 6.66 13.66
C ASP A 114 13.19 7.50 13.34
N TYR A 115 13.55 7.56 12.06
CA TYR A 115 14.46 8.60 11.62
C TYR A 115 13.75 9.94 11.77
N VAL A 116 14.29 10.84 12.60
CA VAL A 116 13.84 12.23 12.65
C VAL A 116 14.49 12.92 11.47
N PRO A 117 13.74 13.28 10.41
CA PRO A 117 14.32 14.09 9.35
C PRO A 117 14.81 15.41 9.96
N PRO A 118 15.97 15.92 9.52
CA PRO A 118 16.46 17.22 9.98
C PRO A 118 15.39 18.30 9.74
N ASP A 119 15.27 19.22 10.70
CA ASP A 119 14.30 20.32 10.72
C ASP A 119 14.28 21.09 9.39
N ASP A 120 13.12 21.62 8.99
CA ASP A 120 12.93 22.42 7.78
C ASP A 120 13.84 23.68 7.78
N SER A 121 14.28 24.13 8.96
CA SER A 121 15.25 25.22 9.15
C SER A 121 16.73 24.81 9.03
N SER A 122 17.00 23.52 8.80
CA SER A 122 18.35 23.00 8.68
C SER A 122 19.04 23.51 7.40
N ALA A 123 20.31 23.88 7.50
CA ALA A 123 21.11 24.36 6.37
C ALA A 123 21.25 23.35 5.20
N LEU A 124 20.75 22.12 5.36
CA LEU A 124 20.78 21.04 4.37
C LEU A 124 19.45 20.83 3.62
N THR A 125 18.40 21.59 3.94
CA THR A 125 17.07 21.50 3.30
C THR A 125 16.82 22.67 2.35
N TYR A 126 17.71 22.87 1.37
CA TYR A 126 17.40 23.74 0.23
C TYR A 126 16.17 23.20 -0.50
N ARG A 127 15.03 23.92 -0.40
CA ARG A 127 13.79 23.60 -1.10
C ARG A 127 13.89 24.06 -2.55
N ASP A 128 13.97 23.08 -3.45
CA ASP A 128 13.84 23.28 -4.89
C ASP A 128 12.41 23.77 -5.25
N PRO A 129 12.24 24.89 -5.98
CA PRO A 129 10.93 25.44 -6.38
C PRO A 129 10.09 24.56 -7.35
N THR A 130 10.50 23.34 -7.65
CA THR A 130 9.94 22.48 -8.72
C THR A 130 8.74 21.58 -8.34
N GLY A 131 8.23 21.62 -7.11
CA GLY A 131 7.03 20.85 -6.73
C GLY A 131 7.29 19.35 -6.50
N ARG A 132 8.00 19.03 -5.41
CA ARG A 132 8.21 17.65 -4.94
C ARG A 132 6.87 16.93 -4.64
N PRO A 133 6.83 15.58 -4.75
CA PRO A 133 5.64 14.78 -4.43
C PRO A 133 5.14 15.07 -3.01
N LEU A 134 3.81 14.97 -2.79
CA LEU A 134 3.12 15.30 -1.53
C LEU A 134 3.73 14.60 -0.29
N ALA A 135 4.44 13.48 -0.48
CA ALA A 135 5.31 12.86 0.51
C ALA A 135 6.51 12.15 -0.17
N PRO A 136 7.71 12.16 0.44
CA PRO A 136 8.84 11.40 -0.07
C PRO A 136 8.56 9.89 0.01
N VAL A 137 8.89 9.14 -1.05
CA VAL A 137 8.81 7.67 -1.05
C VAL A 137 9.73 7.12 0.03
N LEU A 138 9.15 6.52 1.07
CA LEU A 138 9.88 5.86 2.14
C LEU A 138 10.59 4.61 1.59
N PRO A 139 11.91 4.47 1.82
CA PRO A 139 12.64 3.27 1.44
C PRO A 139 12.20 2.12 2.36
N PRO A 140 11.95 0.92 1.81
CA PRO A 140 11.72 -0.26 2.62
C PRO A 140 13.04 -0.71 3.29
N PRO A 141 12.98 -1.51 4.37
CA PRO A 141 14.17 -2.09 4.97
C PRO A 141 14.81 -3.08 3.98
N PRO A 142 16.15 -3.22 3.98
CA PRO A 142 16.80 -4.21 3.13
C PRO A 142 16.37 -5.62 3.53
N VAL A 143 16.22 -6.50 2.52
CA VAL A 143 16.02 -7.93 2.78
C VAL A 143 17.37 -8.54 3.14
N GLU A 144 17.39 -9.37 4.17
CA GLU A 144 18.63 -9.99 4.67
C GLU A 144 18.93 -11.31 3.95
N GLY A 145 17.90 -12.05 3.54
CA GLY A 145 18.09 -13.36 2.93
C GLY A 145 16.85 -14.24 2.96
N PRO A 146 16.96 -15.47 2.41
CA PRO A 146 16.08 -16.56 2.78
C PRO A 146 16.20 -16.82 4.29
N ASP A 147 15.08 -17.16 4.91
CA ASP A 147 15.05 -17.65 6.28
C ASP A 147 15.87 -18.93 6.39
N VAL A 148 16.95 -18.86 7.17
CA VAL A 148 17.89 -19.96 7.41
C VAL A 148 17.26 -21.18 8.09
N THR A 149 16.07 -21.03 8.68
CA THR A 149 15.33 -22.15 9.29
C THR A 149 14.52 -22.94 8.28
N LEU A 150 14.28 -22.39 7.09
CA LEU A 150 13.56 -23.09 6.02
C LEU A 150 14.54 -23.95 5.22
N GLY A 151 14.12 -25.18 4.90
CA GLY A 151 14.85 -25.99 3.90
C GLY A 151 14.74 -25.36 2.51
N ALA A 152 15.76 -25.53 1.67
CA ALA A 152 15.80 -24.95 0.31
C ALA A 152 14.54 -25.26 -0.51
N ARG A 153 14.05 -26.51 -0.45
CA ARG A 153 12.82 -26.93 -1.15
C ARG A 153 11.58 -26.18 -0.69
N GLU A 154 11.47 -25.90 0.61
CA GLU A 154 10.34 -25.16 1.17
C GLU A 154 10.40 -23.68 0.78
N PHE A 155 11.60 -23.09 0.85
CA PHE A 155 11.83 -21.73 0.38
C PHE A 155 11.46 -21.59 -1.10
N ASP A 156 11.94 -22.48 -1.97
CA ASP A 156 11.63 -22.47 -3.40
C ASP A 156 10.13 -22.60 -3.67
N ALA A 157 9.42 -23.44 -2.90
CA ALA A 157 7.98 -23.60 -3.02
C ALA A 157 7.22 -22.30 -2.63
N ARG A 158 7.64 -21.64 -1.55
CA ARG A 158 7.07 -20.34 -1.14
C ARG A 158 7.34 -19.26 -2.20
N GLN A 159 8.57 -19.17 -2.69
CA GLN A 159 8.94 -18.22 -3.74
C GLN A 159 8.18 -18.46 -5.06
N ALA A 160 7.98 -19.71 -5.46
CA ALA A 160 7.18 -20.06 -6.63
C ALA A 160 5.69 -19.67 -6.48
N ASN A 161 5.15 -19.68 -5.26
CA ASN A 161 3.80 -19.21 -4.99
C ASN A 161 3.72 -17.69 -5.00
N VAL A 162 4.68 -17.00 -4.35
CA VAL A 162 4.75 -15.53 -4.34
C VAL A 162 4.94 -14.96 -5.74
N ALA A 163 5.70 -15.64 -6.60
CA ALA A 163 5.89 -15.24 -8.00
C ALA A 163 4.60 -15.22 -8.84
N LYS A 164 3.55 -15.91 -8.40
CA LYS A 164 2.22 -15.90 -9.05
C LYS A 164 1.33 -14.75 -8.55
N ALA A 165 1.72 -14.07 -7.48
CA ALA A 165 0.92 -13.02 -6.88
C ALA A 165 0.93 -11.73 -7.73
N PRO A 166 -0.13 -10.91 -7.66
CA PRO A 166 -0.15 -9.61 -8.31
C PRO A 166 1.01 -8.72 -7.87
N GLY A 167 1.66 -8.09 -8.84
CA GLY A 167 2.80 -7.19 -8.62
C GLY A 167 4.05 -7.88 -8.07
N ALA A 168 4.19 -9.19 -8.30
CA ALA A 168 5.41 -9.94 -8.04
C ALA A 168 6.61 -9.25 -8.69
N ALA A 169 7.55 -8.81 -7.86
CA ALA A 169 8.77 -8.13 -8.28
C ALA A 169 9.98 -8.73 -7.55
N MET A 170 11.11 -8.77 -8.24
CA MET A 170 12.39 -9.17 -7.67
C MET A 170 12.81 -8.18 -6.58
N VAL A 171 13.27 -8.69 -5.45
CA VAL A 171 13.80 -7.88 -4.35
C VAL A 171 15.29 -8.13 -4.18
N LEU A 172 15.99 -7.05 -3.87
CA LEU A 172 17.44 -7.07 -3.65
C LEU A 172 17.73 -7.09 -2.15
N ASP A 173 18.81 -7.78 -1.79
CA ASP A 173 19.36 -7.73 -0.44
C ASP A 173 20.14 -6.43 -0.20
N LYS A 174 20.66 -6.26 1.02
CA LYS A 174 21.51 -5.13 1.41
C LYS A 174 22.76 -4.94 0.54
N ALA A 175 23.26 -6.01 -0.07
CA ALA A 175 24.42 -6.01 -0.96
C ALA A 175 24.04 -5.83 -2.44
N GLY A 176 22.76 -5.59 -2.76
CA GLY A 176 22.26 -5.46 -4.12
C GLY A 176 22.13 -6.79 -4.88
N ARG A 177 22.28 -7.92 -4.21
CA ARG A 177 22.12 -9.26 -4.80
C ARG A 177 20.64 -9.63 -4.82
N ARG A 178 20.25 -10.46 -5.77
CA ARG A 178 18.88 -10.96 -5.86
C ARG A 178 18.59 -11.89 -4.68
N CYS A 179 17.57 -11.58 -3.90
CA CYS A 179 17.22 -12.34 -2.70
C CYS A 179 15.96 -13.19 -2.86
N GLY A 180 15.06 -12.78 -3.75
CA GLY A 180 13.78 -13.46 -3.98
C GLY A 180 12.77 -12.54 -4.65
N VAL A 181 11.51 -12.96 -4.66
CA VAL A 181 10.38 -12.26 -5.24
C VAL A 181 9.36 -11.95 -4.16
N LEU A 182 8.78 -10.75 -4.19
CA LEU A 182 7.67 -10.35 -3.35
C LEU A 182 6.51 -9.83 -4.20
N GLY A 183 5.29 -10.30 -3.92
CA GLY A 183 4.05 -9.69 -4.43
C GLY A 183 3.72 -8.38 -3.70
N ASN A 184 2.64 -7.72 -4.12
CA ASN A 184 2.22 -6.44 -3.52
C ASN A 184 2.08 -6.50 -2.00
N GLN A 185 1.45 -7.56 -1.47
CA GLN A 185 1.25 -7.70 -0.02
C GLN A 185 2.57 -7.89 0.72
N GLY A 186 3.47 -8.77 0.25
CA GLY A 186 4.79 -8.94 0.87
C GLY A 186 5.66 -7.68 0.81
N ARG A 187 5.52 -6.88 -0.25
CA ARG A 187 6.18 -5.55 -0.33
C ARG A 187 5.56 -4.55 0.66
N ALA A 188 4.26 -4.64 0.93
CA ALA A 188 3.59 -3.84 1.94
C ALA A 188 4.03 -4.24 3.35
N ASP A 189 4.11 -5.54 3.65
CA ASP A 189 4.62 -6.04 4.94
C ASP A 189 6.09 -5.66 5.16
N MET A 190 6.92 -5.75 4.11
CA MET A 190 8.29 -5.25 4.13
C MET A 190 8.34 -3.75 4.44
N LEU A 191 7.49 -2.93 3.80
CA LEU A 191 7.41 -1.49 4.10
C LEU A 191 6.95 -1.25 5.56
N MET A 192 5.96 -1.99 6.04
CA MET A 192 5.41 -1.83 7.39
C MET A 192 6.36 -2.34 8.48
N ALA A 193 7.25 -3.29 8.18
CA ALA A 193 8.33 -3.69 9.09
C ALA A 193 9.30 -2.53 9.42
N ALA A 194 9.38 -1.50 8.57
CA ALA A 194 10.13 -0.29 8.89
C ALA A 194 9.24 0.90 9.32
N HIS A 195 8.04 1.01 8.74
CA HIS A 195 7.26 2.26 8.80
C HIS A 195 5.87 2.10 9.41
N ALA A 196 5.53 0.96 10.01
CA ALA A 196 4.30 0.86 10.80
C ALA A 196 4.28 1.96 11.88
N MET A 197 3.08 2.45 12.16
CA MET A 197 2.77 3.59 13.03
C MET A 197 3.26 4.96 12.53
N GLN A 198 3.67 5.09 11.27
CA GLN A 198 3.84 6.40 10.62
C GLN A 198 2.48 6.98 10.21
N PRO A 199 2.34 8.32 10.13
CA PRO A 199 1.16 8.97 9.58
C PRO A 199 0.88 8.51 8.15
N ILE A 200 -0.40 8.35 7.81
CA ILE A 200 -0.84 7.87 6.50
C ILE A 200 -0.24 8.69 5.35
N GLU A 201 -0.05 9.99 5.52
CA GLU A 201 0.50 10.90 4.50
C GLU A 201 1.90 10.46 4.05
N LYS A 202 2.70 9.90 4.96
CA LYS A 202 4.05 9.42 4.65
C LYS A 202 4.06 8.05 3.99
N VAL A 203 3.15 7.17 4.38
CA VAL A 203 3.08 5.79 3.86
C VAL A 203 2.39 5.74 2.50
N TYR A 204 1.42 6.63 2.29
CA TYR A 204 0.54 6.64 1.14
C TYR A 204 1.29 6.66 -0.20
N GLY A 205 2.28 7.57 -0.35
CA GLY A 205 3.08 7.67 -1.58
C GLY A 205 3.89 6.41 -1.88
N SER A 206 4.48 5.79 -0.86
CA SER A 206 5.23 4.54 -1.02
C SER A 206 4.37 3.38 -1.50
N VAL A 207 3.11 3.30 -1.06
CA VAL A 207 2.20 2.23 -1.46
C VAL A 207 1.73 2.44 -2.89
N PHE A 208 1.24 3.63 -3.23
CA PHE A 208 0.72 3.87 -4.59
C PHE A 208 1.83 3.92 -5.64
N GLU A 209 2.87 4.73 -5.43
CA GLU A 209 3.91 4.92 -6.44
C GLU A 209 4.94 3.79 -6.39
N GLY A 210 5.32 3.36 -5.19
CA GLY A 210 6.34 2.33 -4.98
C GLY A 210 5.81 0.92 -5.22
N ILE A 211 4.70 0.54 -4.59
CA ILE A 211 4.18 -0.84 -4.65
C ILE A 211 3.27 -1.03 -5.86
N LEU A 212 2.25 -0.20 -5.99
CA LEU A 212 1.22 -0.34 -7.03
C LEU A 212 1.63 0.24 -8.39
N GLY A 213 2.71 1.03 -8.44
CA GLY A 213 3.21 1.65 -9.66
C GLY A 213 2.28 2.73 -10.24
N GLU A 214 1.33 3.25 -9.45
CA GLU A 214 0.42 4.32 -9.86
C GLU A 214 0.91 5.66 -9.32
N LYS A 215 1.09 6.65 -10.21
CA LYS A 215 1.39 8.02 -9.79
C LYS A 215 0.18 8.63 -9.11
N VAL A 216 0.39 9.20 -7.93
CA VAL A 216 -0.64 9.97 -7.24
C VAL A 216 -0.85 11.26 -8.05
N SER A 217 -2.03 11.43 -8.61
CA SER A 217 -2.40 12.63 -9.37
C SER A 217 -3.61 13.30 -8.74
N THR A 218 -3.53 14.62 -8.58
CA THR A 218 -4.65 15.48 -8.20
C THR A 218 -5.48 15.95 -9.40
N GLN A 219 -5.14 15.51 -10.62
CA GLN A 219 -5.84 15.92 -11.83
C GLN A 219 -7.25 15.30 -11.91
N PRO A 220 -8.24 16.03 -12.47
CA PRO A 220 -9.59 15.50 -12.68
C PRO A 220 -9.63 14.40 -13.76
N VAL A 221 -10.61 13.50 -13.67
CA VAL A 221 -10.78 12.33 -14.55
C VAL A 221 -10.88 12.76 -16.02
N GLN A 222 -9.96 12.29 -16.86
CA GLN A 222 -10.00 12.49 -18.30
C GLN A 222 -10.66 11.28 -18.99
N VAL A 223 -11.84 11.50 -19.55
CA VAL A 223 -12.52 10.49 -20.37
C VAL A 223 -12.10 10.72 -21.83
N ILE A 224 -11.10 9.96 -22.29
CA ILE A 224 -10.49 10.17 -23.62
C ILE A 224 -11.47 9.80 -24.74
N THR A 225 -12.32 8.79 -24.54
CA THR A 225 -13.44 8.45 -25.46
C THR A 225 -14.58 7.77 -24.70
N PRO A 226 -15.69 8.48 -24.39
CA PRO A 226 -16.77 7.90 -23.59
C PRO A 226 -17.60 6.84 -24.34
N PHE A 227 -17.58 6.84 -25.68
CA PHE A 227 -18.44 5.98 -26.50
C PHE A 227 -17.71 5.52 -27.77
N SER A 228 -17.56 4.20 -27.96
CA SER A 228 -16.88 3.59 -29.12
C SER A 228 -17.59 3.80 -30.46
N TRP A 229 -18.83 4.29 -30.45
CA TRP A 229 -19.64 4.55 -31.65
C TRP A 229 -19.68 6.01 -32.10
N ARG A 230 -18.96 6.94 -31.44
CA ARG A 230 -18.78 8.31 -31.93
C ARG A 230 -17.37 8.46 -32.52
N PRO A 231 -17.22 8.64 -33.84
CA PRO A 231 -15.94 9.02 -34.44
C PRO A 231 -15.51 10.39 -33.91
N GLU A 232 -14.26 10.53 -33.50
CA GLU A 232 -13.66 11.80 -33.10
C GLU A 232 -13.76 12.82 -34.24
N GLY A 233 -14.12 14.08 -33.93
CA GLY A 233 -14.04 15.16 -34.93
C GLY A 233 -15.01 16.33 -34.82
N LYS A 234 -15.90 16.42 -33.83
CA LYS A 234 -16.72 17.64 -33.62
C LYS A 234 -16.55 18.17 -32.20
N ARG A 235 -15.60 19.10 -32.03
CA ARG A 235 -15.59 20.02 -30.88
C ARG A 235 -16.97 20.69 -30.82
N GLY A 236 -17.60 20.63 -29.65
CA GLY A 236 -18.92 21.17 -29.43
C GLY A 236 -18.98 22.64 -29.85
N THR A 237 -19.84 22.93 -30.83
CA THR A 237 -20.30 24.28 -31.10
C THR A 237 -20.98 24.78 -29.83
N LEU A 238 -20.46 25.85 -29.23
CA LEU A 238 -21.16 26.60 -28.20
C LEU A 238 -22.51 27.03 -28.78
N LEU A 239 -23.59 26.42 -28.29
CA LEU A 239 -24.96 26.87 -28.56
C LEU A 239 -25.13 28.22 -27.87
N ASN A 240 -24.80 29.27 -28.62
CA ASN A 240 -25.02 30.64 -28.22
C ASN A 240 -26.54 30.88 -28.18
N SER A 241 -27.06 31.21 -27.00
CA SER A 241 -28.45 31.56 -26.78
C SER A 241 -28.80 32.82 -27.57
N LYS A 242 -29.59 32.65 -28.63
CA LYS A 242 -30.43 33.73 -29.18
C LYS A 242 -31.83 33.20 -29.41
N SER A 243 -32.72 33.56 -28.50
CA SER A 243 -34.17 33.53 -28.69
C SER A 243 -34.56 34.51 -29.80
N PRO A 244 -35.33 34.10 -30.82
CA PRO A 244 -36.11 35.03 -31.62
C PRO A 244 -37.45 35.30 -30.94
N ARG A 245 -37.92 36.54 -31.13
CA ARG A 245 -39.19 37.09 -30.67
C ARG A 245 -40.40 36.36 -31.25
#